data_AF-A0A7Y2XWN2-F1
#
_entry.id   AF-A0A7Y2XWN2-F1
#
_cell.length_a   1.000
_cell.length_b   1.000
_cell.length_c   1.000
_cell.angle_alpha   90.00
_cell.angle_beta   90.00
_cell.angle_gamma   90.00
#
_symmetry.space_group_name_H-M   'P 1'
#
loop_
_entity.id
_entity.type
_entity.pdbx_description
1 polymer ?
#
loop_
_entity_poly.entity_id
_entity_poly.type
_entity_poly.pdbx_seq_one_letter_code
_entity_poly.pdbx_strand_id
1 'polypeptide(L)'
;MNTELIEIYHAVEKRIPIVVATVITSRGSTPRTAGSKMIVYGAGRISGSIGGGPIEGDVIERALLVFGSKRGEITSYDLRKDGLSEDLDLICGGQMEVMLEYVDSCRENELLYGAVCQKMEKEEPFLWKAVIKDVDGGIELERDIQQVAGKAGTKNLTAALYKSVEGLVFVEPVLPRQAAYIVGAGHVSREIARLAKQVGMKTLIFDDRTSFANQSRFPEADGIFVCPEYTDIFEPFEITQNSYIII
;
A
#
# COMPACT_ATOMS: atom_id res chain seq x y z
N MET A 1 2.86 3.86 1.48
CA MET A 1 3.84 2.78 1.72
C MET A 1 3.03 1.56 2.09
N ASN A 2 3.21 0.40 1.44
CA ASN A 2 2.39 -0.79 1.69
C ASN A 2 2.87 -1.52 2.96
N THR A 3 2.90 -0.81 4.08
CA THR A 3 3.33 -1.33 5.39
C THR A 3 2.48 -2.52 5.84
N GLU A 4 1.25 -2.60 5.35
CA GLU A 4 0.29 -3.65 5.67
C GLU A 4 0.74 -5.01 5.13
N LEU A 5 1.42 -5.08 3.96
CA LEU A 5 1.94 -6.36 3.44
C LEU A 5 3.04 -6.94 4.34
N ILE A 6 3.90 -6.06 4.90
CA ILE A 6 4.93 -6.45 5.86
C ILE A 6 4.27 -6.91 7.18
N GLU A 7 3.22 -6.21 7.62
CA GLU A 7 2.50 -6.60 8.83
C GLU A 7 1.78 -7.95 8.66
N ILE A 8 1.18 -8.21 7.49
CA ILE A 8 0.59 -9.52 7.18
C ILE A 8 1.65 -10.61 7.27
N TYR A 9 2.83 -10.41 6.68
CA TYR A 9 3.93 -11.36 6.79
C TYR A 9 4.31 -11.65 8.25
N HIS A 10 4.46 -10.61 9.08
CA HIS A 10 4.79 -10.78 10.50
C HIS A 10 3.69 -11.50 11.28
N ALA A 11 2.41 -11.30 10.94
CA ALA A 11 1.32 -12.05 11.56
C ALA A 11 1.40 -13.54 11.20
N VAL A 12 1.61 -13.85 9.91
CA VAL A 12 1.78 -15.22 9.40
C VAL A 12 2.98 -15.90 10.05
N GLU A 13 4.14 -15.24 10.10
CA GLU A 13 5.37 -15.72 10.74
C GLU A 13 5.17 -16.03 12.23
N LYS A 14 4.43 -15.17 12.94
CA LYS A 14 4.09 -15.34 14.36
C LYS A 14 2.95 -16.33 14.61
N ARG A 15 2.44 -16.99 13.57
CA ARG A 15 1.31 -17.93 13.64
C ARG A 15 0.01 -17.28 14.17
N ILE A 16 -0.18 -16.01 13.85
CA ILE A 16 -1.37 -15.25 14.23
C ILE A 16 -2.29 -15.17 13.00
N PRO A 17 -3.46 -15.83 13.00
CA PRO A 17 -4.42 -15.69 11.92
C PRO A 17 -5.00 -14.27 11.93
N ILE A 18 -5.28 -13.75 10.73
CA ILE A 18 -5.83 -12.42 10.54
C ILE A 18 -6.91 -12.45 9.47
N VAL A 19 -7.73 -11.40 9.44
CA VAL A 19 -8.58 -11.07 8.30
C VAL A 19 -8.07 -9.77 7.68
N VAL A 20 -7.83 -9.77 6.38
CA VAL A 20 -7.38 -8.59 5.64
C VAL A 20 -8.59 -8.01 4.91
N ALA A 21 -8.99 -6.80 5.31
CA ALA A 21 -9.97 -5.99 4.60
C ALA A 21 -9.25 -5.16 3.53
N THR A 22 -9.63 -5.31 2.27
CA THR A 22 -9.08 -4.52 1.14
C THR A 22 -10.21 -3.81 0.41
N VAL A 23 -10.10 -2.49 0.22
CA VAL A 23 -10.98 -1.77 -0.70
C VAL A 23 -10.67 -2.21 -2.13
N ILE A 24 -11.61 -2.90 -2.78
CA ILE A 24 -11.41 -3.46 -4.13
C ILE A 24 -12.05 -2.59 -5.22
N THR A 25 -13.09 -1.84 -4.88
CA THR A 25 -13.67 -0.82 -5.75
C THR A 25 -14.07 0.42 -4.94
N SER A 26 -13.95 1.58 -5.57
CA SER A 26 -14.37 2.87 -5.01
C SER A 26 -14.89 3.75 -6.14
N ARG A 27 -16.12 4.27 -6.02
CA ARG A 27 -16.73 5.20 -7.00
C ARG A 27 -17.25 6.44 -6.31
N GLY A 28 -17.02 7.60 -6.92
CA GLY A 28 -17.39 8.89 -6.33
C GLY A 28 -16.47 9.27 -5.16
N SER A 29 -16.91 10.21 -4.32
CA SER A 29 -16.13 10.68 -3.17
C SER A 29 -16.16 9.64 -2.06
N THR A 30 -15.07 8.86 -1.96
CA THR A 30 -14.82 7.86 -0.91
C THR A 30 -13.56 8.25 -0.13
N PRO A 31 -13.46 7.90 1.17
CA PRO A 31 -12.35 8.33 2.03
C PRO A 31 -11.01 7.68 1.65
N ARG A 32 -11.05 6.52 0.98
CA ARG A 32 -9.90 5.75 0.53
C ARG A 32 -10.13 5.20 -0.88
N THR A 33 -9.03 5.01 -1.60
CA THR A 33 -9.04 4.42 -2.94
C THR A 33 -8.82 2.92 -2.89
N ALA A 34 -9.18 2.23 -3.99
CA ALA A 34 -8.85 0.83 -4.19
C ALA A 34 -7.37 0.52 -3.85
N GLY A 35 -7.15 -0.61 -3.19
CA GLY A 35 -5.84 -1.04 -2.66
C GLY A 35 -5.67 -0.79 -1.15
N SER A 36 -6.40 0.17 -0.57
CA SER A 36 -6.32 0.47 0.87
C SER A 36 -6.66 -0.75 1.71
N LYS A 37 -5.87 -1.00 2.77
CA LYS A 37 -6.00 -2.18 3.62
C LYS A 37 -6.21 -1.84 5.08
N MET A 38 -6.94 -2.72 5.76
CA MET A 38 -7.03 -2.80 7.20
C MET A 38 -6.90 -4.25 7.61
N ILE A 39 -6.01 -4.52 8.56
CA ILE A 39 -5.79 -5.85 9.13
C ILE A 39 -6.64 -5.94 10.39
N VAL A 40 -7.46 -6.97 10.48
CA VAL A 40 -8.26 -7.30 11.66
C VAL A 40 -7.67 -8.56 12.29
N TYR A 41 -7.29 -8.45 13.55
CA TYR A 41 -6.81 -9.55 14.38
C TYR A 41 -7.98 -10.19 15.14
N GLY A 42 -7.73 -11.36 15.74
CA GLY A 42 -8.67 -11.98 16.68
C GLY A 42 -9.11 -10.99 17.78
N ALA A 43 -10.38 -11.09 18.17
CA ALA A 43 -11.04 -10.16 19.10
C ALA A 43 -11.18 -8.70 18.61
N GLY A 44 -11.01 -8.44 17.30
CA GLY A 44 -11.38 -7.17 16.66
C GLY A 44 -10.33 -6.07 16.75
N ARG A 45 -9.13 -6.35 17.26
CA ARG A 45 -8.01 -5.39 17.20
C ARG A 45 -7.63 -5.13 15.74
N ILE A 46 -7.41 -3.88 15.37
CA ILE A 46 -7.06 -3.51 13.99
C ILE A 46 -5.67 -2.90 13.84
N SER A 47 -5.16 -2.91 12.60
CA SER A 47 -4.06 -2.09 12.11
C SER A 47 -4.38 -1.59 10.69
N GLY A 48 -3.98 -0.36 10.37
CA GLY A 48 -4.41 0.31 9.13
C GLY A 48 -5.85 0.81 9.19
N SER A 49 -6.36 1.28 8.06
CA SER A 49 -7.69 1.88 7.94
C SER A 49 -8.16 1.85 6.49
N ILE A 50 -9.42 1.52 6.27
CA ILE A 50 -10.08 1.51 4.95
C ILE A 50 -10.94 2.76 4.71
N GLY A 51 -10.98 3.71 5.64
CA GLY A 51 -11.78 4.93 5.44
C GLY A 51 -12.18 5.70 6.68
N GLY A 52 -12.03 5.13 7.89
CA GLY A 52 -12.58 5.70 9.10
C GLY A 52 -14.12 5.59 9.17
N GLY A 53 -14.67 5.87 10.35
CA GLY A 53 -16.13 5.95 10.55
C GLY A 53 -16.82 4.59 10.71
N PRO A 54 -18.17 4.55 10.67
CA PRO A 54 -18.93 3.36 11.06
C PRO A 54 -18.75 2.16 10.13
N ILE A 55 -18.29 2.36 8.90
CA ILE A 55 -17.95 1.25 7.99
C ILE A 55 -16.86 0.37 8.59
N GLU A 56 -15.87 0.95 9.28
CA GLU A 56 -14.84 0.14 9.93
C GLU A 56 -15.43 -0.75 11.02
N GLY A 57 -16.46 -0.27 11.73
CA GLY A 57 -17.19 -1.07 12.72
C GLY A 57 -17.86 -2.29 12.09
N ASP A 58 -18.66 -2.10 11.03
CA ASP A 58 -19.31 -3.20 10.30
C ASP A 58 -18.28 -4.17 9.68
N VAL A 59 -17.18 -3.64 9.12
CA VAL A 59 -16.09 -4.46 8.57
C VAL A 59 -15.41 -5.30 9.66
N ILE A 60 -15.24 -4.77 10.88
CA ILE A 60 -14.71 -5.54 12.01
C ILE A 60 -15.68 -6.66 12.40
N GLU A 61 -16.98 -6.36 12.51
CA GLU A 61 -17.99 -7.37 12.85
C GLU A 61 -18.04 -8.50 11.82
N ARG A 62 -18.04 -8.17 10.52
CA ARG A 62 -17.96 -9.16 9.43
C ARG A 62 -16.65 -9.93 9.45
N ALA A 63 -15.53 -9.28 9.72
CA ALA A 63 -14.24 -9.96 9.85
C ALA A 63 -14.28 -11.02 10.96
N LEU A 64 -14.97 -10.77 12.07
CA LEU A 64 -15.17 -11.77 13.13
C LEU A 64 -16.00 -12.98 12.66
N LEU A 65 -16.96 -12.79 11.75
CA LEU A 65 -17.68 -13.90 11.11
C LEU A 65 -16.76 -14.69 10.16
N VAL A 66 -15.93 -13.99 9.39
CA VAL A 66 -14.93 -14.59 8.49
C VAL A 66 -13.90 -15.44 9.26
N PHE A 67 -13.50 -15.03 10.47
CA PHE A 67 -12.66 -15.88 11.34
C PHE A 67 -13.32 -17.22 11.67
N GLY A 68 -14.65 -17.23 11.85
CA GLY A 68 -15.42 -18.45 12.15
C GLY A 68 -15.62 -19.35 10.94
N SER A 69 -16.03 -18.78 9.80
CA SER A 69 -16.29 -19.54 8.57
C SER A 69 -15.01 -19.93 7.82
N LYS A 70 -13.94 -19.15 7.97
CA LYS A 70 -12.72 -19.18 7.13
C LYS A 70 -13.02 -19.02 5.64
N ARG A 71 -14.18 -18.44 5.32
CA ARG A 71 -14.60 -18.06 3.98
C ARG A 71 -14.53 -16.55 3.90
N GLY A 72 -13.86 -16.04 2.87
CA GLY A 72 -13.83 -14.61 2.63
C GLY A 72 -15.20 -14.08 2.23
N GLU A 73 -15.31 -12.76 2.16
CA GLU A 73 -16.55 -12.08 1.84
C GLU A 73 -16.27 -10.82 1.01
N ILE A 74 -17.18 -10.43 0.12
CA ILE A 74 -17.19 -9.08 -0.46
C ILE A 74 -18.45 -8.38 0.05
N THR A 75 -18.24 -7.22 0.69
CA THR A 75 -19.32 -6.37 1.20
C THR A 75 -19.32 -5.04 0.44
N SER A 76 -20.52 -4.52 0.17
CA SER A 76 -20.74 -3.29 -0.59
C SER A 76 -21.40 -2.25 0.30
N TYR A 77 -20.88 -1.02 0.25
CA TYR A 77 -21.38 0.13 1.02
C TYR A 77 -21.82 1.24 0.07
N ASP A 78 -23.01 1.81 0.29
CA ASP A 78 -23.47 3.04 -0.38
C ASP A 78 -23.56 4.15 0.66
N LEU A 79 -22.53 5.01 0.67
CA LEU A 79 -22.37 6.09 1.65
C LEU A 79 -23.52 7.11 1.64
N ARG A 80 -24.38 7.10 0.61
CA ARG A 80 -25.55 7.98 0.50
C ARG A 80 -26.82 7.40 1.14
N LYS A 81 -26.90 6.08 1.28
CA LYS A 81 -28.14 5.37 1.67
C LYS A 81 -28.03 4.70 3.03
N ASP A 82 -26.84 4.33 3.45
CA ASP A 82 -26.64 3.56 4.70
C ASP A 82 -26.79 4.43 5.97
N GLY A 83 -27.44 5.61 5.90
CA GLY A 83 -27.72 6.48 7.05
C GLY A 83 -26.50 7.15 7.69
N LEU A 84 -25.31 6.91 7.14
CA LEU A 84 -24.01 7.36 7.66
C LEU A 84 -23.76 8.87 7.53
N SER A 85 -24.60 9.58 6.78
CA SER A 85 -24.46 11.00 6.48
C SER A 85 -25.29 11.92 7.37
N GLU A 86 -26.29 11.41 8.11
CA GLU A 86 -27.22 12.27 8.86
C GLU A 86 -26.78 12.52 10.32
N ASP A 87 -26.05 11.59 10.94
CA ASP A 87 -25.60 11.70 12.35
C ASP A 87 -24.07 11.80 12.54
N LEU A 88 -23.29 11.67 11.48
CA LEU A 88 -21.82 11.76 11.51
C LEU A 88 -21.35 12.62 10.34
N ASP A 89 -20.37 13.50 10.57
CA ASP A 89 -19.73 14.42 9.60
C ASP A 89 -18.99 13.68 8.45
N LEU A 90 -19.63 12.71 7.80
CA LEU A 90 -19.12 11.98 6.65
C LEU A 90 -19.60 12.69 5.38
N ILE A 91 -18.71 13.51 4.80
CA ILE A 91 -18.95 14.30 3.58
C ILE A 91 -18.84 13.42 2.29
N CYS A 92 -18.42 12.17 2.43
CA CYS A 92 -18.18 11.24 1.32
C CYS A 92 -19.48 10.58 0.82
N GLY A 93 -19.89 10.84 -0.43
CA GLY A 93 -21.13 10.32 -1.04
C GLY A 93 -20.94 9.20 -2.08
N GLY A 94 -19.86 8.43 -2.00
CA GLY A 94 -19.51 7.39 -2.96
C GLY A 94 -20.06 5.98 -2.66
N GLN A 95 -19.71 5.02 -3.52
CA GLN A 95 -19.91 3.58 -3.30
C GLN A 95 -18.55 2.90 -3.15
N MET A 96 -18.47 1.92 -2.26
CA MET A 96 -17.23 1.21 -1.94
C MET A 96 -17.51 -0.29 -1.78
N GLU A 97 -16.61 -1.12 -2.31
CA GLU A 97 -16.63 -2.56 -2.03
C GLU A 97 -15.36 -2.95 -1.28
N VAL A 98 -15.54 -3.70 -0.20
CA VAL A 98 -14.47 -4.19 0.66
C VAL A 98 -14.45 -5.71 0.60
N MET A 99 -13.29 -6.26 0.26
CA MET A 99 -13.02 -7.69 0.26
C MET A 99 -12.38 -8.07 1.59
N LEU A 100 -12.96 -9.06 2.27
CA LEU A 100 -12.45 -9.68 3.48
C LEU A 100 -11.80 -11.02 3.13
N GLU A 101 -10.51 -11.14 3.43
CA GLU A 101 -9.73 -12.35 3.19
C GLU A 101 -9.25 -12.92 4.53
N TYR A 102 -9.62 -14.16 4.83
CA TYR A 102 -9.01 -14.90 5.94
C TYR A 102 -7.60 -15.37 5.54
N VAL A 103 -6.59 -14.92 6.27
CA VAL A 103 -5.19 -15.34 6.07
C VAL A 103 -4.78 -16.19 7.26
N ASP A 104 -4.62 -17.49 7.01
CA ASP A 104 -4.06 -18.40 7.98
C ASP A 104 -2.52 -18.39 7.95
N SER A 105 -1.93 -19.08 8.91
CA SER A 105 -0.48 -19.17 9.05
C SER A 105 0.08 -20.46 8.42
N CYS A 106 -0.50 -20.92 7.30
CA CYS A 106 0.00 -22.08 6.57
C CYS A 106 1.39 -21.82 5.93
N ARG A 107 2.06 -22.89 5.49
CA ARG A 107 3.41 -22.78 4.92
C ARG A 107 3.40 -22.04 3.59
N GLU A 108 2.33 -22.20 2.83
CA GLU A 108 2.11 -21.56 1.54
C GLU A 108 2.04 -20.04 1.71
N ASN A 109 1.26 -19.55 2.67
CA ASN A 109 1.18 -18.13 3.01
C ASN A 109 2.52 -17.59 3.54
N GLU A 110 3.22 -18.35 4.40
CA GLU A 110 4.54 -17.96 4.91
C GLU A 110 5.55 -17.74 3.77
N LEU A 111 5.58 -18.65 2.79
CA LEU A 111 6.45 -18.56 1.62
C LEU A 111 6.05 -17.39 0.71
N LEU A 112 4.75 -17.22 0.46
CA LEU A 112 4.23 -16.18 -0.43
C LEU A 112 4.49 -14.78 0.12
N TYR A 113 4.09 -14.51 1.37
CA TYR A 113 4.29 -13.21 2.00
C TYR A 113 5.78 -12.93 2.30
N GLY A 114 6.59 -13.98 2.52
CA GLY A 114 8.04 -13.86 2.57
C GLY A 114 8.63 -13.41 1.23
N ALA A 115 8.18 -13.97 0.11
CA ALA A 115 8.59 -13.53 -1.23
C ALA A 115 8.15 -12.10 -1.54
N VAL A 116 6.95 -11.70 -1.12
CA VAL A 116 6.47 -10.30 -1.18
C VAL A 116 7.45 -9.37 -0.45
N CYS A 117 7.80 -9.68 0.80
CA CYS A 117 8.72 -8.85 1.58
C CYS A 117 10.11 -8.76 0.93
N GLN A 118 10.65 -9.87 0.43
CA GLN A 118 11.95 -9.87 -0.26
C GLN A 118 11.95 -8.98 -1.51
N LYS A 119 10.85 -8.95 -2.28
CA LYS A 119 10.73 -8.04 -3.44
C LYS A 119 10.65 -6.58 -3.00
N MET A 120 9.89 -6.29 -1.94
CA MET A 120 9.79 -4.94 -1.38
C MET A 120 11.13 -4.43 -0.85
N GLU A 121 11.91 -5.28 -0.16
CA GLU A 121 13.26 -4.96 0.33
C GLU A 121 14.24 -4.67 -0.79
N LYS A 122 14.13 -5.40 -1.91
CA LYS A 122 14.95 -5.19 -3.12
C LYS A 122 14.49 -4.03 -3.98
N GLU A 123 13.45 -3.30 -3.56
CA GLU A 123 12.80 -2.27 -4.39
C GLU A 123 12.40 -2.81 -5.78
N GLU A 124 12.00 -4.09 -5.89
CA GLU A 124 11.59 -4.72 -7.14
C GLU A 124 10.06 -4.54 -7.33
N PRO A 125 9.58 -3.90 -8.40
CA PRO A 125 8.16 -3.73 -8.64
C PRO A 125 7.46 -5.04 -9.03
N PHE A 126 6.26 -5.27 -8.50
CA PHE A 126 5.42 -6.42 -8.85
C PHE A 126 3.93 -6.06 -8.79
N LEU A 127 3.10 -6.93 -9.38
CA LEU A 127 1.65 -6.89 -9.24
C LEU A 127 1.24 -7.92 -8.19
N TRP A 128 0.48 -7.49 -7.20
CA TRP A 128 -0.13 -8.34 -6.20
C TRP A 128 -1.54 -8.72 -6.66
N LYS A 129 -1.71 -9.98 -7.07
CA LYS A 129 -2.93 -10.52 -7.67
C LYS A 129 -3.72 -11.31 -6.64
N ALA A 130 -5.04 -11.18 -6.67
CA ALA A 130 -6.00 -12.10 -6.08
C ALA A 130 -6.98 -12.58 -7.16
N VAL A 131 -7.07 -13.90 -7.36
CA VAL A 131 -8.20 -14.51 -8.05
C VAL A 131 -9.26 -14.83 -7.01
N ILE A 132 -10.46 -14.32 -7.21
CA ILE A 132 -11.60 -14.44 -6.33
C ILE A 132 -12.57 -15.46 -6.94
N LYS A 133 -12.83 -16.54 -6.22
CA LYS A 133 -13.73 -17.62 -6.62
C LYS A 133 -14.92 -17.65 -5.67
N ASP A 134 -16.12 -17.62 -6.25
CA ASP A 134 -17.35 -17.84 -5.47
C ASP A 134 -17.41 -19.31 -5.04
N VAL A 135 -17.65 -19.54 -3.76
CA VAL A 135 -17.82 -20.87 -3.17
C VAL A 135 -19.08 -20.90 -2.31
N ASP A 136 -19.51 -22.09 -1.89
CA ASP A 136 -20.63 -22.17 -0.94
C ASP A 136 -20.25 -21.50 0.40
N GLY A 137 -21.07 -20.55 0.83
CA GLY A 137 -20.87 -19.79 2.06
C GLY A 137 -19.84 -18.65 2.00
N GLY A 138 -19.35 -18.22 0.83
CA GLY A 138 -18.50 -17.02 0.71
C GLY A 138 -17.60 -17.03 -0.53
N ILE A 139 -16.41 -16.44 -0.40
CA ILE A 139 -15.37 -16.46 -1.45
C ILE A 139 -14.09 -17.15 -0.96
N GLU A 140 -13.35 -17.73 -1.89
CA GLU A 140 -11.96 -18.14 -1.71
C GLU A 140 -11.04 -17.26 -2.57
N LEU A 141 -9.86 -16.99 -2.04
CA LEU A 141 -8.85 -16.17 -2.72
C LEU A 141 -7.61 -17.02 -3.01
N GLU A 142 -7.10 -16.87 -4.23
CA GLU A 142 -5.80 -17.38 -4.63
C GLU A 142 -4.89 -16.19 -4.92
N ARG A 143 -3.85 -16.04 -4.10
CA ARG A 143 -2.89 -14.93 -4.17
C ARG A 143 -1.67 -15.30 -4.99
N ASP A 144 -1.18 -14.36 -5.79
CA ASP A 144 0.00 -14.55 -6.63
C ASP A 144 0.78 -13.24 -6.82
N ILE A 145 2.08 -13.38 -7.09
CA ILE A 145 2.98 -12.28 -7.45
C ILE A 145 3.24 -12.36 -8.94
N GLN A 146 2.76 -11.36 -9.69
CA GLN A 146 3.07 -11.24 -11.11
C GLN A 146 4.17 -10.21 -11.36
N GLN A 147 5.12 -10.54 -12.22
CA GLN A 147 6.16 -9.60 -12.63
C GLN A 147 5.56 -8.49 -13.50
N VAL A 148 6.03 -7.25 -13.28
CA VAL A 148 5.74 -6.15 -14.19
C VAL A 148 6.70 -6.24 -15.38
N ALA A 149 6.18 -6.43 -16.60
CA ALA A 149 7.00 -6.53 -17.79
C ALA A 149 7.55 -5.14 -18.21
N GLY A 150 8.87 -4.95 -18.09
CA GLY A 150 9.64 -3.84 -18.68
C GLY A 150 9.55 -2.49 -17.95
N LYS A 151 10.58 -1.65 -18.13
CA LYS A 151 10.69 -0.30 -17.51
C LYS A 151 9.65 0.73 -18.01
N ALA A 152 8.89 0.40 -19.05
CA ALA A 152 7.95 1.32 -19.71
C ALA A 152 6.49 1.24 -19.19
N GLY A 153 6.16 0.27 -18.34
CA GLY A 153 4.76 -0.11 -18.04
C GLY A 153 4.17 0.32 -16.69
N THR A 154 4.91 1.04 -15.82
CA THR A 154 4.42 1.36 -14.45
C THR A 154 3.64 2.68 -14.34
N LYS A 155 3.50 3.43 -15.44
CA LYS A 155 2.83 4.74 -15.43
C LYS A 155 1.34 4.58 -15.12
N ASN A 156 0.87 5.23 -14.06
CA ASN A 156 -0.54 5.22 -13.65
C ASN A 156 -1.12 3.81 -13.37
N LEU A 157 -0.29 2.84 -12.98
CA LEU A 157 -0.83 1.60 -12.46
C LEU A 157 -1.55 1.89 -11.15
N THR A 158 -2.83 1.55 -11.10
CA THR A 158 -3.66 1.61 -9.90
C THR A 158 -4.24 0.24 -9.63
N ALA A 159 -4.67 0.01 -8.40
CA ALA A 159 -5.45 -1.17 -8.09
C ALA A 159 -6.71 -1.24 -8.95
N ALA A 160 -7.05 -2.43 -9.43
CA ALA A 160 -8.20 -2.65 -10.31
C ALA A 160 -8.83 -4.02 -10.07
N LEU A 161 -10.16 -4.06 -10.14
CA LEU A 161 -10.96 -5.27 -10.17
C LEU A 161 -11.50 -5.47 -11.59
N TYR A 162 -11.32 -6.66 -12.17
CA TYR A 162 -11.85 -7.00 -13.49
C TYR A 162 -12.33 -8.46 -13.53
N LYS A 163 -13.20 -8.77 -14.50
CA LYS A 163 -13.63 -10.15 -14.77
C LYS A 163 -12.66 -10.84 -15.70
N SER A 164 -12.30 -12.07 -15.39
CA SER A 164 -11.51 -12.97 -16.23
C SER A 164 -12.24 -14.31 -16.44
N VAL A 165 -11.65 -15.22 -17.22
CA VAL A 165 -12.14 -16.60 -17.36
C VAL A 165 -12.02 -17.42 -16.07
N GLU A 166 -11.15 -17.00 -15.14
CA GLU A 166 -10.89 -17.67 -13.86
C GLU A 166 -11.81 -17.19 -12.73
N GLY A 167 -12.57 -16.11 -12.95
CA GLY A 167 -13.40 -15.45 -11.94
C GLY A 167 -13.17 -13.93 -11.88
N LEU A 168 -13.49 -13.32 -10.74
CA LEU A 168 -13.11 -11.94 -10.48
C LEU A 168 -11.62 -11.88 -10.12
N VAL A 169 -10.90 -10.91 -10.66
CA VAL A 169 -9.47 -10.74 -10.39
C VAL A 169 -9.23 -9.33 -9.90
N PHE A 170 -8.66 -9.22 -8.71
CA PHE A 170 -8.17 -7.96 -8.15
C PHE A 170 -6.65 -7.93 -8.29
N VAL A 171 -6.12 -6.84 -8.83
CA VAL A 171 -4.67 -6.64 -8.99
C VAL A 171 -4.32 -5.27 -8.48
N GLU A 172 -3.25 -5.18 -7.68
CA GLU A 172 -2.68 -3.91 -7.25
C GLU A 172 -1.16 -3.87 -7.47
N PRO A 173 -0.62 -2.74 -7.94
CA PRO A 173 0.82 -2.60 -8.09
C PRO A 173 1.48 -2.35 -6.73
N VAL A 174 2.55 -3.09 -6.45
CA VAL A 174 3.47 -2.80 -5.35
C VAL A 174 4.73 -2.22 -5.96
N LEU A 175 4.88 -0.91 -5.81
CA LEU A 175 5.97 -0.14 -6.41
C LEU A 175 6.96 0.31 -5.32
N PRO A 176 8.24 0.50 -5.67
CA PRO A 176 9.21 1.14 -4.79
C PRO A 176 8.74 2.51 -4.31
N ARG A 177 9.29 2.97 -3.18
CA ARG A 177 9.02 4.32 -2.69
C ARG A 177 9.44 5.33 -3.76
N GLN A 178 8.60 6.34 -3.95
CA GLN A 178 8.97 7.49 -4.77
C GLN A 178 10.20 8.17 -4.17
N ALA A 179 11.11 8.63 -5.03
CA ALA A 179 12.37 9.23 -4.61
C ALA A 179 12.43 10.71 -5.02
N ALA A 180 12.70 11.58 -4.06
CA ALA A 180 13.03 12.98 -4.27
C ALA A 180 14.55 13.14 -4.29
N TYR A 181 15.09 13.41 -5.47
CA TYR A 181 16.48 13.75 -5.71
C TYR A 181 16.62 15.26 -5.64
N ILE A 182 17.15 15.77 -4.53
CA ILE A 182 17.19 17.19 -4.20
C ILE A 182 18.59 17.72 -4.43
N VAL A 183 18.75 18.50 -5.50
CA VAL A 183 19.99 19.16 -5.90
C VAL A 183 20.05 20.53 -5.22
N GLY A 184 21.10 20.77 -4.45
CA GLY A 184 21.26 21.89 -3.54
C GLY A 184 20.73 21.56 -2.15
N ALA A 185 21.58 21.74 -1.13
CA ALA A 185 21.32 21.53 0.29
C ALA A 185 21.04 22.86 1.02
N GLY A 186 20.34 23.79 0.36
CA GLY A 186 19.93 25.09 0.90
C GLY A 186 18.85 25.00 1.99
N HIS A 187 18.39 26.15 2.48
CA HIS A 187 17.34 26.21 3.50
C HIS A 187 15.98 25.73 2.95
N VAL A 188 15.67 26.06 1.69
CA VAL A 188 14.45 25.57 0.99
C VAL A 188 14.45 24.05 0.91
N SER A 189 15.57 23.46 0.45
CA SER A 189 15.75 22.02 0.32
C SER A 189 15.58 21.27 1.63
N ARG A 190 15.94 21.87 2.77
CA ARG A 190 15.71 21.28 4.09
C ARG A 190 14.21 21.09 4.38
N GLU A 191 13.40 22.09 4.08
CA GLU A 191 11.95 22.01 4.29
C GLU A 191 11.30 21.07 3.28
N ILE A 192 11.76 21.07 2.02
CA ILE A 192 11.31 20.11 0.99
C ILE A 192 11.63 18.68 1.42
N ALA A 193 12.85 18.39 1.85
CA ALA A 193 13.25 17.05 2.30
C ALA A 193 12.40 16.58 3.48
N ARG A 194 12.08 17.47 4.42
CA ARG A 194 11.21 17.16 5.56
C ARG A 194 9.79 16.80 5.12
N LEU A 195 9.19 17.62 4.26
CA LEU A 195 7.84 17.38 3.74
C LEU A 195 7.78 16.11 2.88
N ALA A 196 8.77 15.91 2.00
CA ALA A 196 8.90 14.71 1.18
C ALA A 196 8.98 13.44 2.05
N LYS A 197 9.75 13.49 3.14
CA LYS A 197 9.82 12.37 4.10
C LYS A 197 8.48 12.10 4.77
N GLN A 198 7.76 13.16 5.19
CA GLN A 198 6.45 13.03 5.83
C GLN A 198 5.39 12.37 4.95
N VAL A 199 5.46 12.59 3.63
CA VAL A 199 4.58 11.91 2.66
C VAL A 199 5.13 10.55 2.19
N GLY A 200 6.22 10.07 2.80
CA GLY A 200 6.76 8.73 2.60
C GLY A 200 7.71 8.57 1.42
N MET A 201 8.22 9.68 0.86
CA MET A 201 9.25 9.62 -0.18
C MET A 201 10.63 9.30 0.41
N LYS A 202 11.44 8.62 -0.39
CA LYS A 202 12.89 8.51 -0.19
C LYS A 202 13.52 9.86 -0.53
N THR A 203 14.39 10.40 0.32
CA THR A 203 15.02 11.72 0.09
C THR A 203 16.53 11.58 -0.05
N LEU A 204 17.05 12.00 -1.20
CA LEU A 204 18.47 11.95 -1.54
C LEU A 204 18.95 13.38 -1.81
N ILE A 205 19.94 13.84 -1.04
CA ILE A 205 20.40 15.24 -1.05
C ILE A 205 21.77 15.32 -1.72
N PHE A 206 21.94 16.24 -2.67
CA PHE A 206 23.17 16.46 -3.42
C PHE A 206 23.61 17.92 -3.29
N ASP A 207 24.84 18.20 -2.87
CA ASP A 207 25.41 19.55 -2.85
C ASP A 207 26.94 19.48 -2.90
N ASP A 208 27.59 20.47 -3.50
CA ASP A 208 29.04 20.58 -3.59
C ASP A 208 29.70 21.02 -2.27
N ARG A 209 28.92 21.60 -1.35
CA ARG A 209 29.43 22.13 -0.07
C ARG A 209 29.20 21.14 1.06
N THR A 210 30.29 20.61 1.61
CA THR A 210 30.27 19.72 2.79
C THR A 210 29.57 20.33 4.01
N SER A 211 29.67 21.66 4.20
CA SER A 211 28.98 22.37 5.28
C SER A 211 27.45 22.39 5.11
N PHE A 212 26.95 22.07 3.92
CA PHE A 212 25.52 22.03 3.61
C PHE A 212 24.98 20.60 3.54
N ALA A 213 25.62 19.71 2.77
CA ALA A 213 25.23 18.32 2.64
C ALA A 213 25.77 17.49 3.82
N ASN A 214 25.04 17.48 4.95
CA ASN A 214 25.37 16.66 6.11
C ASN A 214 24.14 16.26 6.94
N GLN A 215 24.28 15.19 7.71
CA GLN A 215 23.21 14.61 8.53
C GLN A 215 22.67 15.58 9.59
N SER A 216 23.51 16.49 10.12
CA SER A 216 23.04 17.48 11.10
C SER A 216 21.99 18.42 10.52
N ARG A 217 22.05 18.69 9.21
CA ARG A 217 21.07 19.54 8.52
C ARG A 217 19.90 18.74 7.93
N PHE A 218 20.13 17.48 7.59
CA PHE A 218 19.15 16.57 6.99
C PHE A 218 19.06 15.25 7.79
N PRO A 219 18.57 15.28 9.04
CA PRO A 219 18.61 14.12 9.94
C PRO A 219 17.78 12.93 9.45
N GLU A 220 16.78 13.17 8.61
CA GLU A 220 15.84 12.14 8.11
C GLU A 220 16.12 11.73 6.65
N ALA A 221 17.14 12.31 6.00
CA ALA A 221 17.47 11.97 4.62
C ALA A 221 17.93 10.51 4.50
N ASP A 222 17.49 9.84 3.43
CA ASP A 222 17.88 8.47 3.11
C ASP A 222 19.28 8.40 2.48
N GLY A 223 19.77 9.51 1.92
CA GLY A 223 21.13 9.63 1.40
C GLY A 223 21.56 11.08 1.26
N ILE A 224 22.84 11.34 1.51
CA ILE A 224 23.44 12.68 1.42
C ILE A 224 24.78 12.53 0.71
N PHE A 225 24.94 13.26 -0.39
CA PHE A 225 26.08 13.16 -1.29
C PHE A 225 26.73 14.53 -1.43
N VAL A 226 28.02 14.58 -1.12
CA VAL A 226 28.86 15.75 -1.41
C VAL A 226 29.42 15.56 -2.81
N CYS A 227 28.98 16.40 -3.75
CA CYS A 227 29.28 16.26 -5.18
C CYS A 227 30.07 17.47 -5.67
N PRO A 228 31.40 17.39 -5.81
CA PRO A 228 32.22 18.53 -6.27
C PRO A 228 31.80 19.06 -7.64
N GLU A 229 31.23 18.19 -8.46
CA GLU A 229 30.62 18.50 -9.75
C GLU A 229 29.24 17.82 -9.81
N TYR A 230 28.33 18.40 -10.58
CA TYR A 230 26.97 17.88 -10.75
C TYR A 230 26.82 16.95 -11.97
N THR A 231 27.91 16.71 -12.70
CA THR A 231 27.95 15.75 -13.81
C THR A 231 27.77 14.34 -13.26
N ASP A 232 26.90 13.54 -13.88
CA ASP A 232 26.73 12.11 -13.61
C ASP A 232 26.31 11.71 -12.17
N ILE A 233 25.88 12.68 -11.34
CA ILE A 233 25.47 12.44 -9.94
C ILE A 233 24.32 11.42 -9.79
N PHE A 234 23.58 11.16 -10.88
CA PHE A 234 22.48 10.22 -10.92
C PHE A 234 22.85 8.84 -11.48
N GLU A 235 24.04 8.65 -12.07
CA GLU A 235 24.45 7.36 -12.65
C GLU A 235 24.36 6.16 -11.69
N PRO A 236 24.68 6.30 -10.38
CA PRO A 236 24.55 5.19 -9.44
C PRO A 236 23.10 4.80 -9.13
N PHE A 237 22.12 5.61 -9.56
CA PHE A 237 20.72 5.46 -9.20
C PHE A 237 19.88 5.09 -10.41
N GLU A 238 18.90 4.22 -10.18
CA GLU A 238 17.89 3.95 -11.18
C GLU A 238 16.84 5.07 -11.19
N ILE A 239 17.02 6.04 -12.08
CA ILE A 239 16.01 7.08 -12.32
C ILE A 239 14.84 6.48 -13.09
N THR A 240 13.69 6.41 -12.44
CA THR A 240 12.43 5.89 -12.98
C THR A 240 11.38 7.00 -13.11
N GLN A 241 10.20 6.67 -13.62
CA GLN A 241 9.07 7.62 -13.65
C GLN A 241 8.54 8.00 -12.26
N ASN A 242 8.95 7.29 -11.20
CA ASN A 242 8.64 7.61 -9.80
C ASN A 242 9.76 8.44 -9.12
N SER A 243 10.71 8.95 -9.91
CA SER A 243 11.81 9.80 -9.46
C SER A 243 11.48 11.26 -9.73
N TYR A 244 11.61 12.10 -8.70
CA TYR A 244 11.34 13.53 -8.74
C TYR A 244 12.67 14.26 -8.54
N ILE A 245 13.14 14.94 -9.58
CA ILE A 245 14.36 15.74 -9.52
C ILE A 245 13.96 17.18 -9.17
N ILE A 246 14.54 17.70 -8.09
CA ILE A 246 14.27 19.03 -7.56
C ILE A 246 15.57 19.82 -7.62
N ILE A 247 15.57 20.93 -8.36
CA ILE A 247 16.72 21.81 -8.61
C ILE A 247 16.36 23.22 -8.17
#